data_AF-A0AAV3ZA82-F1
#
_entry.id   AF-A0AAV3ZA82-F1
#
_cell.length_a   1.000
_cell.length_b   1.000
_cell.length_c   1.000
_cell.angle_alpha   90.00
_cell.angle_beta   90.00
_cell.angle_gamma   90.00
#
_symmetry.space_group_name_H-M   'P 1'
#
loop_
_entity.id
_entity.type
_entity.pdbx_description
1 polymer ?
#
loop_
_entity_poly.entity_id
_entity_poly.type
_entity_poly.pdbx_seq_one_letter_code
_entity_poly.pdbx_strand_id
1 'polypeptide(L)'
;MLVFQSLNIAYFYYTIHFQIDAKKQDIKQVKKDIKAIKADYKQAKSIKTKTLYENKKKALARLEEQLNKLEVQATDKDENKEIALGTSKLNYLDPRISVAWCKKHGVPIEKVYNKTQRDKFRWAIDMATEHFVF
;
A
#
# COMPACT_ATOMS: atom_id res chain seq x y z
N MET A 1 -1.39 -22.09 8.07
CA MET A 1 -2.43 -21.03 8.10
C MET A 1 -1.87 -19.64 7.77
N LEU A 2 -0.73 -19.22 8.33
CA LEU A 2 -0.12 -17.89 8.10
C LEU A 2 0.32 -17.61 6.64
N VAL A 3 0.88 -18.60 5.93
CA VAL A 3 1.34 -18.45 4.53
C VAL A 3 0.21 -18.06 3.57
N PHE A 4 -1.02 -18.56 3.80
CA PHE A 4 -2.20 -18.23 3.01
C PHE A 4 -2.69 -16.80 3.25
N GLN A 5 -2.56 -16.27 4.48
CA GLN A 5 -2.86 -14.87 4.76
C GLN A 5 -1.85 -13.94 4.08
N SER A 6 -0.55 -14.27 4.14
CA SER A 6 0.50 -13.48 3.50
C SER A 6 0.36 -13.41 1.98
N LEU A 7 0.03 -14.53 1.32
CA LEU A 7 -0.17 -14.58 -0.13
C LEU A 7 -1.42 -13.81 -0.59
N ASN A 8 -2.53 -13.89 0.15
CA ASN A 8 -3.74 -13.12 -0.16
C ASN A 8 -3.53 -11.62 0.00
N ILE A 9 -2.76 -11.20 1.02
CA ILE A 9 -2.40 -9.79 1.24
C ILE A 9 -1.52 -9.28 0.10
N ALA A 10 -0.52 -10.05 -0.33
CA ALA A 10 0.37 -9.68 -1.43
C ALA A 10 -0.38 -9.58 -2.77
N TYR A 11 -1.24 -10.56 -3.09
CA TYR A 11 -2.04 -10.55 -4.30
C TYR A 11 -3.02 -9.37 -4.33
N PHE A 12 -3.67 -9.08 -3.21
CA PHE A 12 -4.57 -7.95 -3.08
C PHE A 12 -3.85 -6.60 -3.23
N TYR A 13 -2.66 -6.47 -2.63
CA TYR A 13 -1.81 -5.29 -2.79
C TYR A 13 -1.41 -5.06 -4.23
N TYR A 14 -0.88 -6.09 -4.90
CA TYR A 14 -0.51 -6.03 -6.30
C TYR A 14 -1.71 -5.62 -7.18
N THR A 15 -2.89 -6.18 -6.89
CA THR A 15 -4.13 -5.87 -7.62
C THR A 15 -4.57 -4.42 -7.44
N ILE A 16 -4.51 -3.87 -6.23
CA ILE A 16 -4.87 -2.46 -5.98
C ILE A 16 -3.88 -1.50 -6.65
N HIS A 17 -2.57 -1.76 -6.53
CA HIS A 17 -1.57 -0.92 -7.18
C HIS A 17 -1.70 -0.94 -8.70
N PHE A 18 -1.96 -2.11 -9.29
CA PHE A 18 -2.23 -2.24 -10.71
C PHE A 18 -3.46 -1.42 -11.15
N GLN A 19 -4.56 -1.43 -10.36
CA GLN A 19 -5.74 -0.62 -10.66
C GLN A 19 -5.48 0.89 -10.54
N ILE A 20 -4.68 1.31 -9.56
CA ILE A 20 -4.25 2.71 -9.39
C ILE A 20 -3.43 3.16 -10.60
N ASP A 21 -2.47 2.35 -11.02
CA ASP A 21 -1.59 2.67 -12.15
C ASP A 21 -2.37 2.75 -13.47
N ALA A 22 -3.29 1.82 -13.71
CA ALA A 22 -4.18 1.86 -14.86
C ALA A 22 -5.02 3.15 -14.88
N LYS A 23 -5.62 3.54 -13.75
CA LYS A 23 -6.38 4.80 -13.66
C LYS A 23 -5.52 6.05 -13.84
N LYS A 24 -4.27 6.04 -13.37
CA LYS A 24 -3.31 7.13 -13.60
C LYS A 24 -3.01 7.28 -15.10
N GLN A 25 -2.88 6.18 -15.83
CA GLN A 25 -2.70 6.20 -17.28
C GLN A 25 -3.94 6.76 -18.00
N ASP A 26 -5.14 6.32 -17.62
CA ASP A 26 -6.39 6.84 -18.19
C ASP A 26 -6.53 8.35 -17.98
N ILE A 27 -6.29 8.84 -16.75
CA ILE A 27 -6.32 10.27 -16.42
C ILE A 27 -5.29 11.04 -17.25
N LYS A 28 -4.08 10.50 -17.43
CA LYS A 28 -3.04 11.12 -18.27
C LYS A 28 -3.50 11.25 -19.72
N GLN A 29 -4.17 10.24 -20.27
CA GLN A 29 -4.71 10.31 -21.62
C GLN A 29 -5.85 11.32 -21.74
N VAL A 30 -6.81 11.30 -20.82
CA VAL A 30 -7.92 12.27 -20.79
C VAL A 30 -7.41 13.72 -20.66
N LYS A 31 -6.35 13.97 -19.87
CA LYS A 31 -5.71 15.28 -19.76
C LYS A 31 -5.09 15.74 -21.09
N LYS A 32 -4.48 14.84 -21.86
CA LYS A 32 -3.96 15.15 -23.20
C LYS A 32 -5.10 15.52 -24.16
N ASP A 33 -6.17 14.74 -24.16
CA ASP A 33 -7.35 14.98 -25.02
C ASP A 33 -7.99 16.34 -24.70
N ILE A 34 -8.14 16.67 -23.41
CA ILE A 34 -8.65 17.99 -22.98
C ILE A 34 -7.75 19.13 -23.47
N LYS A 35 -6.42 18.95 -23.47
CA LYS A 35 -5.49 19.96 -23.98
C LYS A 35 -5.65 20.18 -25.48
N ALA A 36 -5.84 19.10 -26.26
CA ALA A 36 -6.11 19.18 -27.69
C ALA A 36 -7.45 19.90 -27.97
N ILE A 37 -8.53 19.46 -27.32
CA ILE A 37 -9.87 20.06 -27.46
C ILE A 37 -9.86 21.55 -27.07
N LYS A 38 -9.08 21.94 -26.05
CA LYS A 38 -8.90 23.34 -25.65
C LYS A 38 -8.22 24.18 -26.73
N ALA A 39 -7.25 23.61 -27.44
CA ALA A 39 -6.58 24.28 -28.56
C ALA A 39 -7.55 24.48 -29.73
N ASP A 40 -8.30 23.43 -30.08
CA ASP A 40 -9.32 23.47 -31.14
C ASP A 40 -10.43 24.47 -30.83
N TYR A 41 -10.87 24.56 -29.56
CA TYR A 41 -11.84 25.56 -29.12
C TYR A 41 -11.33 26.99 -29.31
N LYS A 42 -10.06 27.26 -29.01
CA LYS A 42 -9.47 28.60 -29.19
C LYS A 42 -9.43 29.01 -30.66
N GLN A 43 -9.23 28.07 -31.58
CA GLN A 43 -9.23 28.33 -33.02
C GLN A 43 -10.64 28.43 -33.60
N ALA A 44 -11.51 27.44 -33.34
CA ALA A 44 -12.81 27.34 -33.99
C ALA A 44 -13.93 28.18 -33.33
N LYS A 45 -13.80 28.54 -32.04
CA LYS A 45 -14.82 29.24 -31.21
C LYS A 45 -16.25 28.68 -31.35
N SER A 46 -16.37 27.40 -31.68
CA SER A 46 -17.65 26.73 -31.88
C SER A 46 -18.30 26.31 -30.56
N ILE A 47 -19.62 26.46 -30.48
CA ILE A 47 -20.44 26.00 -29.35
C ILE A 47 -20.29 24.49 -29.13
N LYS A 48 -20.15 23.71 -30.21
CA LYS A 48 -19.97 22.24 -30.13
C LYS A 48 -18.67 21.87 -29.40
N THR A 49 -17.57 22.55 -29.71
CA THR A 49 -16.25 22.31 -29.10
C THR A 49 -16.23 22.76 -27.64
N LYS A 50 -16.95 23.84 -27.30
CA LYS A 50 -17.13 24.29 -25.90
C LYS A 50 -17.85 23.24 -25.06
N THR A 51 -18.96 22.68 -25.55
CA THR A 51 -19.73 21.64 -24.83
C THR A 51 -18.91 20.37 -24.66
N LEU A 52 -18.15 19.95 -25.68
CA LEU A 52 -17.27 18.80 -25.60
C LEU A 52 -16.17 18.98 -24.54
N TYR A 53 -15.56 20.17 -24.49
CA TYR A 53 -14.55 20.52 -23.49
C TYR A 53 -15.09 20.42 -22.06
N GLU A 54 -16.26 21.03 -21.79
CA GLU A 54 -16.88 21.00 -20.46
C GLU A 54 -17.28 19.58 -20.04
N ASN A 55 -17.81 18.77 -20.96
CA ASN A 55 -18.15 17.37 -20.67
C ASN A 55 -16.92 16.53 -20.32
N LYS A 56 -15.82 16.67 -21.08
CA LYS A 56 -14.56 15.97 -20.81
C LYS A 56 -13.92 16.43 -19.50
N LYS A 57 -14.02 17.72 -19.15
CA LYS A 57 -13.55 18.25 -17.86
C LYS A 57 -14.32 17.66 -16.67
N LYS A 58 -15.64 17.52 -16.79
CA LYS A 58 -16.46 16.83 -15.77
C LYS A 58 -16.08 15.35 -15.63
N ALA A 59 -15.85 14.66 -16.76
CA ALA A 59 -15.39 13.28 -16.75
C ALA A 59 -14.02 13.12 -16.07
N LEU A 60 -13.09 14.05 -16.34
CA LEU A 60 -11.78 14.09 -15.67
C LEU A 60 -11.92 14.23 -14.15
N ALA A 61 -12.74 15.17 -13.68
CA ALA A 61 -12.96 15.37 -12.24
C ALA A 61 -13.49 14.10 -11.56
N ARG A 62 -14.42 13.39 -12.20
CA ARG A 62 -14.93 12.11 -11.70
C ARG A 62 -13.85 11.02 -11.65
N LEU A 63 -12.98 10.96 -12.65
CA LEU A 63 -11.86 10.00 -12.65
C LEU A 63 -10.84 10.31 -11.56
N GLU A 64 -10.53 11.60 -11.34
CA GLU A 64 -9.63 12.04 -10.27
C GLU A 64 -10.20 11.72 -8.88
N GLU A 65 -11.51 11.89 -8.67
CA GLU A 65 -12.19 11.49 -7.44
C GLU A 65 -12.10 9.97 -7.20
N GLN A 66 -12.33 9.16 -8.25
CA GLN A 66 -12.20 7.71 -8.16
C GLN A 66 -10.76 7.27 -7.86
N LEU A 67 -9.76 7.94 -8.44
CA LEU A 67 -8.36 7.69 -8.15
C LEU A 67 -8.07 7.99 -6.68
N ASN A 68 -8.48 9.16 -6.18
CA ASN A 68 -8.27 9.56 -4.79
C ASN A 68 -8.88 8.53 -3.83
N LYS A 69 -10.10 8.05 -4.10
CA LYS A 69 -10.73 7.01 -3.30
C LYS A 69 -9.92 5.72 -3.25
N LEU A 70 -9.31 5.31 -4.36
CA LEU A 70 -8.47 4.11 -4.41
C LEU A 70 -7.13 4.32 -3.71
N GLU A 71 -6.53 5.51 -3.81
CA GLU A 71 -5.30 5.85 -3.10
C GLU A 71 -5.53 5.88 -1.58
N VAL A 72 -6.64 6.47 -1.10
CA VAL A 72 -7.02 6.41 0.32
C VAL A 72 -7.22 4.97 0.78
N GLN A 73 -7.94 4.15 0.00
CA GLN A 73 -8.13 2.73 0.34
C GLN A 73 -6.83 1.92 0.37
N ALA A 74 -5.84 2.28 -0.45
CA ALA A 74 -4.52 1.66 -0.42
C ALA A 74 -3.79 2.05 0.87
N THR A 75 -3.76 3.33 1.21
CA THR A 75 -3.12 3.86 2.43
C THR A 75 -3.73 3.27 3.69
N ASP A 76 -5.07 3.29 3.83
CA ASP A 76 -5.77 2.74 5.00
C ASP A 76 -5.47 1.25 5.20
N LYS A 77 -5.22 0.51 4.11
CA LYS A 77 -4.90 -0.92 4.17
C LYS A 77 -3.45 -1.20 4.47
N ASP A 78 -2.53 -0.34 4.06
CA ASP A 78 -1.12 -0.48 4.41
C ASP A 78 -0.90 -0.16 5.89
N GLU A 79 -1.55 0.87 6.42
CA GLU A 79 -1.55 1.17 7.87
C GLU A 79 -2.17 0.01 8.68
N ASN A 80 -3.29 -0.56 8.22
CA ASN A 80 -3.91 -1.72 8.89
C ASN A 80 -3.04 -2.99 8.85
N LYS A 81 -2.21 -3.20 7.81
CA LYS A 81 -1.25 -4.31 7.77
C LYS A 81 -0.14 -4.12 8.80
N GLU A 82 0.40 -2.91 8.94
CA GLU A 82 1.41 -2.62 9.97
C GLU A 82 0.84 -2.81 11.39
N ILE A 83 -0.41 -2.39 11.63
CA ILE A 83 -1.09 -2.58 12.91
C ILE A 83 -1.32 -4.08 13.19
N ALA A 84 -1.82 -4.85 12.22
CA ALA A 84 -2.08 -6.29 12.38
C ALA A 84 -0.80 -7.12 12.56
N LEU A 85 0.28 -6.77 11.87
CA LEU A 85 1.61 -7.36 12.07
C LEU A 85 2.17 -6.97 13.44
N GLY A 86 1.94 -5.74 13.91
CA GLY A 86 2.31 -5.29 15.24
C GLY A 86 1.60 -6.07 16.36
N THR A 87 0.28 -6.27 16.27
CA THR A 87 -0.49 -6.99 17.30
C THR A 87 -0.14 -8.49 17.36
N SER A 88 -0.06 -9.16 16.20
CA SER A 88 0.29 -10.59 16.14
C SER A 88 1.70 -10.89 16.64
N LYS A 89 2.68 -10.05 16.24
CA LYS A 89 4.08 -10.12 16.71
C LYS A 89 4.24 -9.90 18.21
N LEU A 90 3.35 -9.15 18.84
CA LEU A 90 3.47 -8.79 20.25
C LEU A 90 2.66 -9.67 21.20
N ASN A 91 1.57 -10.28 20.71
CA ASN A 91 0.58 -10.94 21.56
C ASN A 91 0.38 -12.43 21.25
N TYR A 92 0.75 -12.91 20.07
CA TYR A 92 0.41 -14.27 19.64
C TYR A 92 1.61 -15.09 19.12
N LEU A 93 2.74 -14.44 18.87
CA LEU A 93 3.99 -15.10 18.50
C LEU A 93 4.90 -15.20 19.72
N ASP A 94 5.38 -16.41 20.02
CA ASP A 94 6.38 -16.60 21.07
C ASP A 94 7.67 -15.85 20.66
N PRO A 95 8.11 -14.84 21.43
CA PRO A 95 9.26 -14.03 21.07
C PRO A 95 10.56 -14.86 20.93
N ARG A 96 10.64 -16.04 21.56
CA ARG A 96 11.80 -16.95 21.45
C ARG A 96 11.98 -17.49 20.04
N ILE A 97 10.91 -17.68 19.28
CA ILE A 97 10.97 -18.09 17.87
C ILE A 97 11.73 -17.05 17.05
N SER A 98 11.36 -15.78 17.22
CA SER A 98 12.01 -14.65 16.51
C SER A 98 13.46 -14.47 16.97
N VAL A 99 13.75 -14.62 18.27
CA VAL A 99 15.11 -14.52 18.80
C VAL A 99 16.00 -15.65 18.27
N ALA A 100 15.52 -16.90 18.26
CA ALA A 100 16.27 -18.04 17.77
C ALA A 100 16.60 -17.90 16.27
N TRP A 101 15.65 -17.41 15.46
CA TRP A 101 15.90 -17.09 14.06
C TRP A 101 16.97 -16.00 13.90
N CYS A 102 16.92 -14.93 14.71
CA CYS A 102 17.93 -13.87 14.69
C CYS A 102 19.33 -14.41 15.00
N LYS A 103 19.45 -15.26 16.03
CA LYS A 103 20.72 -15.89 16.42
C LYS A 103 21.25 -16.82 15.32
N LYS A 104 20.38 -17.69 14.79
CA LYS A 104 20.71 -18.67 13.74
C LYS A 104 21.21 -18.02 12.44
N HIS A 105 20.68 -16.85 12.08
CA HIS A 105 21.01 -16.15 10.83
C HIS A 105 21.91 -14.92 11.02
N GLY A 106 22.39 -14.66 12.24
CA GLY A 106 23.24 -13.50 12.52
C GLY A 106 22.55 -12.14 12.29
N VAL A 107 21.22 -12.09 12.41
CA VAL A 107 20.44 -10.86 12.22
C VAL A 107 20.39 -10.10 13.55
N PRO A 108 20.79 -8.82 13.58
CA PRO A 108 20.73 -8.03 14.81
C PRO A 108 19.28 -7.85 15.30
N ILE A 109 19.04 -8.13 16.59
CA ILE A 109 17.69 -8.18 17.18
C ILE A 109 16.99 -6.81 17.15
N GLU A 110 17.73 -5.71 17.12
CA GLU A 110 17.23 -4.35 17.01
C GLU A 110 16.58 -4.02 15.66
N LYS A 111 16.88 -4.81 14.60
CA LYS A 111 16.17 -4.72 13.32
C LYS A 111 14.80 -5.39 13.37
N VAL A 112 14.60 -6.30 14.32
CA VAL A 112 13.34 -7.05 14.49
C VAL A 112 12.49 -6.43 15.59
N TYR A 113 13.06 -6.03 16.73
CA TYR A 113 12.32 -5.42 17.84
C TYR A 113 12.85 -4.03 18.14
N ASN A 114 11.95 -3.05 18.28
CA ASN A 114 12.30 -1.71 18.75
C ASN A 114 12.67 -1.71 20.27
N LYS A 115 13.14 -0.57 20.81
CA LYS A 115 13.62 -0.49 22.19
C LYS A 115 12.61 -1.02 23.21
N THR A 116 11.38 -0.52 23.18
CA THR A 116 10.29 -0.92 24.09
C THR A 116 9.96 -2.42 24.00
N GLN A 117 10.01 -2.98 22.79
CA GLN A 117 9.74 -4.42 22.57
C GLN A 117 10.88 -5.31 23.09
N ARG A 118 12.14 -4.88 22.95
CA ARG A 118 13.29 -5.60 23.52
C ARG A 118 13.26 -5.61 25.03
N ASP A 119 12.77 -4.55 25.65
CA ASP A 119 12.60 -4.50 27.10
C ASP A 119 11.47 -5.43 27.55
N LYS A 120 10.33 -5.45 26.84
CA LYS A 120 9.21 -6.37 27.10
C LYS A 120 9.62 -7.85 26.96
N PHE A 121 10.46 -8.18 25.98
CA PHE A 121 10.86 -9.55 25.65
C PHE A 121 12.26 -9.93 26.13
N ARG A 122 12.81 -9.20 27.12
CA ARG A 122 14.15 -9.45 27.64
C ARG A 122 14.36 -10.91 28.05
N TRP A 123 13.38 -11.48 28.75
CA TRP A 123 13.37 -12.88 29.17
C TRP A 123 13.57 -13.87 28.00
N ALA A 124 13.02 -13.58 26.82
CA ALA A 124 13.15 -14.43 25.65
C ALA A 124 14.50 -14.24 24.94
N ILE A 125 15.02 -13.00 24.92
CA ILE A 125 16.33 -12.68 24.34
C ILE A 125 17.45 -13.41 25.09
N ASP A 126 17.36 -13.43 26.42
CA ASP A 126 18.37 -14.01 27.31
C ASP A 126 18.31 -15.54 27.32
N MET A 127 17.10 -16.13 27.27
CA MET A 127 16.93 -17.58 27.37
C MET A 127 16.95 -18.35 26.05
N ALA A 128 16.59 -17.74 24.92
CA ALA A 128 16.49 -18.47 23.66
C ALA A 128 17.87 -18.77 23.07
N THR A 129 18.11 -20.03 22.74
CA THR A 129 19.25 -20.49 21.94
C THR A 129 18.88 -20.57 20.46
N GLU A 130 19.88 -20.68 19.59
CA GLU A 130 19.67 -20.79 18.13
C GLU A 130 18.90 -22.04 17.67
N HIS A 131 18.72 -23.01 18.58
CA HIS A 131 18.04 -24.29 18.31
C HIS A 131 16.64 -24.37 18.95
N PHE A 132 16.06 -23.27 19.39
CA PHE A 132 14.72 -23.28 19.96
C PHE A 132 13.68 -23.79 18.94
N VAL A 133 12.91 -24.80 19.33
CA VAL A 133 11.76 -25.35 18.60
C VAL A 133 10.54 -25.20 19.51
N PHE A 134 9.45 -24.65 18.95
CA PHE A 134 8.18 -24.44 19.66
C PHE A 134 7.36 -25.72 19.75
#